data_AF-A0A972J0I1-F1
#
_entry.id   AF-A0A972J0I1-F1
#
_cell.length_a   1.000
_cell.length_b   1.000
_cell.length_c   1.000
_cell.angle_alpha   90.00
_cell.angle_beta   90.00
_cell.angle_gamma   90.00
#
_symmetry.space_group_name_H-M   'P 1'
#
loop_
_entity.id
_entity.type
_entity.pdbx_description
1 polymer ?
#
loop_
_entity_poly.entity_id
_entity_poly.type
_entity_poly.pdbx_seq_one_letter_code
_entity_poly.pdbx_strand_id
1 'polypeptide(L)'
;MYTNALSMNTKPIDTLPYPRRRAARFLLRGAARLLIALLTRLKVRGMENFPRSGPLILAGNHVGVMEAVLMAALSPRQVEFLGTGDIPFDPNYARIVEAYGLIPINR
;
A
#
# COMPACT_ATOMS: atom_id res chain seq x y z
N MET A 1 -13.69 -20.89 -16.30
CA MET A 1 -12.24 -21.11 -16.05
C MET A 1 -11.89 -20.26 -14.83
N TYR A 2 -12.03 -20.83 -13.63
CA TYR A 2 -11.86 -20.10 -12.37
C TYR A 2 -10.37 -20.03 -12.06
N THR A 3 -9.76 -18.88 -12.34
CA THR A 3 -8.37 -18.59 -12.00
C THR A 3 -8.21 -18.62 -10.49
N ASN A 4 -7.18 -19.31 -10.00
CA ASN A 4 -6.76 -19.35 -8.60
C ASN A 4 -6.79 -17.94 -7.98
N ALA A 5 -7.88 -17.62 -7.27
CA ALA A 5 -7.92 -16.47 -6.40
C ALA A 5 -6.94 -16.79 -5.26
N LEU A 6 -5.79 -16.12 -5.26
CA LEU A 6 -4.87 -16.11 -4.14
C LEU A 6 -5.65 -15.52 -2.95
N SER A 7 -6.28 -16.39 -2.17
CA SER A 7 -6.90 -16.02 -0.90
C SER A 7 -5.81 -15.38 -0.04
N MET A 8 -5.94 -14.07 0.18
CA MET A 8 -4.98 -13.36 1.03
C MET A 8 -5.09 -13.93 2.44
N ASN A 9 -3.96 -14.31 3.02
CA ASN A 9 -3.89 -14.90 4.36
C ASN A 9 -4.60 -14.00 5.41
N THR A 10 -5.75 -14.46 5.91
CA THR A 10 -6.66 -13.76 6.83
C THR A 10 -6.26 -13.98 8.29
N LYS A 11 -5.00 -13.72 8.66
CA LYS A 11 -4.63 -13.73 10.09
C LYS A 11 -5.42 -12.63 10.83
N PRO A 12 -5.98 -12.91 12.02
CA PRO A 12 -6.74 -11.93 12.77
C PRO A 12 -5.85 -10.74 13.17
N ILE A 13 -6.41 -9.52 13.15
CA ILE A 13 -5.67 -8.25 13.17
C ILE A 13 -4.80 -8.10 14.43
N ASP A 14 -5.29 -8.59 15.56
CA ASP A 14 -4.63 -8.64 16.86
C ASP A 14 -3.32 -9.46 16.86
N THR A 15 -3.16 -10.38 15.92
CA THR A 15 -1.96 -11.24 15.79
C THR A 15 -0.96 -10.76 14.74
N LEU A 16 -1.18 -9.59 14.13
CA LEU A 16 -0.31 -9.08 13.06
C LEU A 16 1.02 -8.55 13.63
N PRO A 17 2.17 -9.18 13.29
CA PRO A 17 3.46 -8.79 13.85
C PRO A 17 3.86 -7.42 13.30
N TYR A 18 4.00 -6.41 14.16
CA TYR A 18 4.51 -5.10 13.77
C TYR A 18 5.95 -4.94 14.23
N PRO A 19 6.87 -4.46 13.37
CA PRO A 19 6.66 -3.95 12.00
C PRO A 19 6.73 -5.03 10.92
N ARG A 20 5.85 -4.88 9.91
CA ARG A 20 5.65 -5.86 8.83
C ARG A 20 6.56 -5.57 7.64
N ARG A 21 7.20 -6.63 7.10
CA ARG A 21 7.75 -6.66 5.73
C ARG A 21 8.68 -5.49 5.38
N ARG A 22 9.49 -5.06 6.35
CA ARG A 22 10.37 -3.88 6.26
C ARG A 22 11.22 -3.87 4.99
N ALA A 23 11.92 -4.98 4.71
CA ALA A 23 12.80 -5.08 3.55
C ALA A 23 12.03 -4.97 2.21
N ALA A 24 10.97 -5.76 2.04
CA ALA A 24 10.14 -5.70 0.84
C ALA A 24 9.55 -4.30 0.62
N ARG A 25 9.02 -3.67 1.67
CA ARG A 25 8.44 -2.32 1.59
C ARG A 25 9.49 -1.26 1.30
N PHE A 26 10.69 -1.37 1.87
CA PHE A 26 11.80 -0.48 1.56
C PHE A 26 12.18 -0.54 0.08
N LEU A 27 12.33 -1.76 -0.47
CA LEU A 27 12.65 -1.97 -1.88
C LEU A 27 11.54 -1.46 -2.81
N LEU A 28 10.28 -1.86 -2.55
CA LEU A 28 9.13 -1.41 -3.34
C LEU A 28 8.98 0.11 -3.32
N ARG A 29 9.20 0.73 -2.15
CA ARG A 29 9.13 2.18 -1.98
C ARG A 29 10.24 2.90 -2.76
N GLY A 30 11.46 2.37 -2.72
CA GLY A 30 12.59 2.89 -3.50
C GLY A 30 12.34 2.80 -5.00
N ALA A 31 11.91 1.63 -5.48
CA ALA A 31 11.55 1.40 -6.88
C ALA A 31 10.43 2.33 -7.34
N ALA A 32 9.35 2.45 -6.55
CA ALA A 32 8.24 3.36 -6.88
C ALA A 32 8.69 4.81 -6.98
N ARG A 33 9.50 5.30 -6.03
CA ARG A 33 10.05 6.67 -6.08
C ARG A 33 10.89 6.92 -7.32
N LEU A 34 11.76 5.96 -7.69
CA LEU A 34 12.57 6.05 -8.89
C LEU A 34 11.69 6.14 -10.15
N LEU A 35 10.72 5.22 -10.30
CA LEU A 35 9.82 5.21 -11.45
C LEU A 35 8.97 6.49 -11.52
N ILE A 36 8.44 6.97 -10.40
CA ILE A 36 7.69 8.23 -10.33
C ILE A 36 8.57 9.40 -10.80
N ALA A 37 9.82 9.48 -10.33
CA ALA A 37 10.75 10.54 -10.70
C ALA A 37 11.11 10.51 -12.19
N LEU A 38 11.21 9.33 -12.79
CA LEU A 38 11.58 9.16 -14.20
C LEU A 38 10.39 9.35 -15.16
N LEU A 39 9.20 8.92 -14.76
CA LEU A 39 8.04 8.79 -15.66
C LEU A 39 7.00 9.90 -15.49
N THR A 40 7.13 10.76 -14.47
CA THR A 40 6.11 11.77 -14.15
C THR A 40 6.72 13.12 -13.84
N ARG A 41 5.90 14.18 -13.98
CA ARG A 41 6.21 15.53 -13.46
C ARG A 41 5.36 15.82 -12.23
N LEU A 42 5.51 14.98 -11.21
CA LEU A 42 4.70 15.05 -10.01
C LEU A 42 4.94 16.35 -9.23
N LYS A 43 3.86 16.99 -8.78
CA LYS A 43 3.88 18.11 -7.83
C LYS A 43 3.20 17.68 -6.55
N VAL A 44 3.92 17.76 -5.43
CA VAL A 44 3.39 17.42 -4.10
C VAL A 44 3.28 18.72 -3.28
N ARG A 45 2.18 18.87 -2.53
CA ARG A 45 1.91 20.02 -1.65
C ARG A 45 1.36 19.51 -0.32
N GLY A 46 1.54 20.26 0.78
CA GLY A 46 0.95 19.93 2.07
C GLY A 46 1.68 18.81 2.82
N MET A 47 2.95 18.53 2.50
CA MET A 47 3.74 17.51 3.21
C MET A 47 4.01 17.91 4.67
N GLU A 48 4.07 19.21 4.92
CA GLU A 48 4.16 19.86 6.21
C GLU A 48 2.94 19.61 7.12
N ASN A 49 1.80 19.22 6.55
CA ASN A 49 0.59 18.90 7.30
C ASN A 49 0.65 17.53 7.99
N PHE A 50 1.64 16.70 7.65
CA PHE A 50 1.83 15.45 8.38
C PHE A 50 2.21 15.75 9.84
N PRO A 51 1.51 15.16 10.83
CA PRO A 51 1.89 15.34 12.21
C PRO A 51 3.33 14.85 12.43
N ARG A 52 4.04 15.41 13.41
CA ARG A 52 5.44 15.02 13.72
C ARG A 52 5.53 13.68 14.46
N SER A 53 4.56 13.39 15.32
CA SER A 53 4.45 12.14 16.08
C SER A 53 2.99 11.65 16.10
N GLY A 54 2.71 10.56 16.81
CA GLY A 54 1.36 10.02 17.00
C GLY A 54 0.79 9.23 15.80
N PRO A 55 -0.34 8.52 15.99
CA PRO A 55 -1.02 7.81 14.91
C PRO A 55 -1.67 8.77 13.91
N LEU A 56 -1.85 8.33 12.67
CA LEU A 56 -2.61 9.05 11.66
C LEU A 56 -3.40 8.08 10.79
N ILE A 57 -4.56 8.52 10.32
CA ILE A 57 -5.31 7.84 9.26
C ILE A 57 -5.11 8.65 7.99
N LEU A 58 -4.53 8.02 6.98
CA LEU A 58 -4.34 8.64 5.68
C LEU A 58 -5.48 8.21 4.76
N ALA A 59 -6.34 9.17 4.41
CA ALA A 59 -7.46 8.95 3.49
C ALA A 59 -7.13 9.59 2.13
N GLY A 60 -7.22 8.80 1.06
CA GLY A 60 -7.09 9.27 -0.32
C GLY A 60 -8.43 9.22 -1.04
N ASN A 61 -8.52 10.00 -2.12
CA ASN A 61 -9.72 10.05 -2.96
C ASN A 61 -9.62 8.99 -4.07
N HIS A 62 -10.20 7.80 -3.85
CA HIS A 62 -10.00 6.57 -4.63
C HIS A 62 -10.37 6.67 -6.12
N VAL A 63 -9.50 7.31 -6.91
CA VAL A 63 -9.65 7.43 -8.37
C VAL A 63 -8.98 6.26 -9.10
N GLY A 64 -8.00 5.60 -8.47
CA GLY A 64 -7.37 4.41 -9.03
C GLY A 64 -6.13 3.96 -8.27
N VAL A 65 -5.52 2.86 -8.74
CA VAL A 65 -4.39 2.20 -8.06
C VAL A 65 -3.18 3.11 -7.81
N MET A 66 -2.95 4.09 -8.69
CA MET A 66 -1.83 5.02 -8.58
C MET A 66 -1.86 5.83 -7.28
N GLU A 67 -3.04 6.10 -6.72
CA GLU A 67 -3.17 6.75 -5.41
C GLU A 67 -2.46 5.98 -4.31
N ALA A 68 -2.73 4.67 -4.20
CA ALA A 68 -2.09 3.82 -3.20
C ALA A 68 -0.57 3.77 -3.42
N VAL A 69 -0.12 3.75 -4.67
CA VAL A 69 1.32 3.82 -5.01
C VAL A 69 1.94 5.14 -4.53
N LEU A 70 1.32 6.28 -4.82
CA LEU A 70 1.80 7.60 -4.39
C LEU A 70 1.81 7.73 -2.87
N MET A 71 0.76 7.28 -2.18
CA MET A 71 0.69 7.27 -0.71
C MET A 71 1.80 6.38 -0.13
N ALA A 72 2.01 5.18 -0.66
CA ALA A 72 3.09 4.28 -0.22
C ALA A 72 4.48 4.88 -0.45
N ALA A 73 4.68 5.51 -1.61
CA ALA A 73 5.97 6.02 -2.04
C ALA A 73 6.36 7.33 -1.35
N LEU A 74 5.42 8.24 -1.12
CA LEU A 74 5.72 9.63 -0.79
C LEU A 74 5.42 10.00 0.66
N SER A 75 4.44 9.35 1.31
CA SER A 75 4.08 9.66 2.71
C SER A 75 5.30 9.54 3.62
N PRO A 76 5.62 10.51 4.51
CA PRO A 76 6.90 10.50 5.27
C PRO A 76 7.10 9.25 6.12
N ARG A 77 6.00 8.59 6.46
CA ARG A 77 5.94 7.37 7.26
C ARG A 77 5.50 6.18 6.40
N GLN A 78 5.81 4.98 6.86
CA GLN A 78 5.32 3.75 6.23
C GLN A 78 3.80 3.70 6.37
N VAL A 79 3.09 3.57 5.23
CA VAL A 79 1.64 3.42 5.20
C VAL A 79 1.27 1.94 5.35
N GLU A 80 0.24 1.65 6.13
CA GLU A 80 -0.45 0.35 6.17
C GLU A 80 -1.78 0.51 5.43
N PHE A 81 -2.02 -0.32 4.43
CA PHE A 81 -3.25 -0.27 3.65
C PHE A 81 -4.23 -1.31 4.14
N LEU A 82 -5.48 -0.88 4.26
CA LEU A 82 -6.65 -1.71 4.45
C LEU A 82 -7.36 -1.84 3.10
N GLY A 83 -7.76 -3.04 2.71
CA GLY A 83 -8.50 -3.23 1.46
C GLY A 83 -9.28 -4.54 1.45
N THR A 84 -10.13 -4.72 0.45
CA THR A 84 -10.93 -5.95 0.27
C THR A 84 -10.03 -7.18 0.25
N GLY A 85 -10.36 -8.17 1.10
CA GLY A 85 -9.72 -9.48 1.12
C GLY A 85 -10.52 -10.55 0.36
N ASP A 86 -11.79 -10.25 0.10
CA ASP A 86 -12.79 -11.09 -0.52
C ASP A 86 -12.85 -10.94 -2.05
N ILE A 87 -12.33 -9.85 -2.59
CA ILE A 87 -12.25 -9.61 -4.04
C ILE A 87 -10.81 -9.80 -4.51
N PRO A 88 -10.56 -10.64 -5.54
CA PRO A 88 -9.22 -10.80 -6.09
C PRO A 88 -8.73 -9.50 -6.73
N PHE A 89 -7.47 -9.14 -6.43
CA PHE A 89 -6.79 -8.06 -7.12
C PHE A 89 -6.52 -8.41 -8.59
N ASP A 90 -6.45 -7.39 -9.43
CA ASP A 90 -6.03 -7.56 -10.82
C ASP A 90 -4.66 -8.27 -10.89
N PRO A 91 -4.51 -9.30 -11.73
CA PRO A 91 -3.26 -10.05 -11.86
C PRO A 91 -2.02 -9.19 -12.12
N ASN A 92 -2.18 -8.04 -12.77
CA ASN A 92 -1.09 -7.12 -13.12
C ASN A 92 -0.37 -6.54 -11.89
N TYR A 93 -1.06 -6.42 -10.75
CA TYR A 93 -0.46 -5.86 -9.52
C TYR A 93 -0.72 -6.70 -8.27
N ALA A 94 -1.41 -7.83 -8.37
CA ALA A 94 -1.65 -8.76 -7.24
C ALA A 94 -0.36 -9.16 -6.51
N ARG A 95 0.72 -9.47 -7.23
CA ARG A 95 2.02 -9.81 -6.64
C ARG A 95 2.65 -8.66 -5.84
N ILE A 96 2.45 -7.42 -6.29
CA ILE A 96 2.98 -6.23 -5.59
C ILE A 96 2.17 -5.99 -4.32
N VAL A 97 0.85 -6.11 -4.38
CA VAL A 97 -0.05 -6.01 -3.22
C VAL A 97 0.26 -7.10 -2.21
N GLU A 98 0.44 -8.33 -2.69
CA GLU A 98 0.86 -9.46 -1.88
C GLU A 98 2.25 -9.27 -1.32
N ALA A 99 3.22 -8.67 -2.02
CA ALA A 99 4.55 -8.42 -1.45
C ALA A 99 4.52 -7.31 -0.40
N TYR A 100 3.78 -6.22 -0.67
CA TYR A 100 3.60 -5.11 0.25
C TYR A 100 2.91 -5.53 1.55
N GLY A 101 1.92 -6.42 1.44
CA GLY A 101 1.14 -6.91 2.57
C GLY A 101 0.07 -5.92 2.94
N LEU A 102 -0.97 -5.86 2.12
CA LEU A 102 -2.27 -5.31 2.48
C LEU A 102 -2.79 -6.01 3.75
N ILE A 103 -3.58 -5.29 4.54
CA ILE A 103 -4.41 -5.86 5.59
C ILE A 103 -5.79 -6.12 4.96
N PRO A 104 -6.18 -7.40 4.77
CA PRO A 104 -7.46 -7.74 4.17
C PRO A 104 -8.60 -7.41 5.14
N ILE A 105 -9.68 -6.86 4.61
CA ILE A 105 -10.98 -6.71 5.26
C ILE A 105 -11.95 -7.56 4.47
N ASN A 106 -12.60 -8.51 5.14
CA ASN A 106 -13.70 -9.28 4.59
C ASN A 106 -15.00 -8.63 5.07
N ARG A 107 -15.93 -8.38 4.15
CA ARG A 107 -17.24 -7.79 4.43
C ARG A 107 -18.35 -8.78 4.11
#